data_AF-A0A963MG05-F1
#
_entry.id   AF-A0A963MG05-F1
#
_cell.length_a   1.000
_cell.length_b   1.000
_cell.length_c   1.000
_cell.angle_alpha   90.00
_cell.angle_beta   90.00
_cell.angle_gamma   90.00
#
_symmetry.space_group_name_H-M   'P 1'
#
loop_
_entity.id
_entity.type
_entity.pdbx_description
1 polymer ?
#
loop_
_entity_poly.entity_id
_entity_poly.type
_entity_poly.pdbx_seq_one_letter_code
_entity_poly.pdbx_strand_id
1 'polypeptide(L)'
;MTPAPALKVLIVEDQPFDAELMVLRLQDEGFAFDWQRVQTEADYLAALHPTPDLILSDWRMPRFSGLRALELLRGHGCDIPFIIVSGSIGEEAAIDAIRCGASDYVLKDRPARLGEAVRRALSEHAMRARHSQAQAQIDFLAHHDALTRLPNRNLFLDRLEHALARTRRERQALAVLFVDLDRFKAVNDTLGHQVGDALLLEVTRRMLTAVRANDTLARIGGDEFLLLLESDATAQHAATVAGKIIELLTRPVAIDGQELIVTASIGISLYPEDGDDGGTLIRHADLAMYEAKEQGRNNFQFFTRALNEGALERLVMENALRGAVARNELTLHYQPQVDLASGTLVSVEALVRWAHPVHGLVPPGTFIPLAEDIGVIGDIGAWVLQTACRQLVDWDARGFSVPRVAVNLSTRQIDRDGLVAQVSQILDDTGLPATRLELEVTESMLIRDPAHSKTVLGALKALGVHLSVDDFGTGYSSLAYLKLLPLDRLKIDQSFVCDIGRDSNDETIIRAIIALGRSLGLETVAEGVEKPQQAEFLLHEGSQIAQGYHYARPAPAPEIETTWHVAAPTAASGK
;
A
#
# COMPACT_ATOMS: atom_id res chain seq x y z
N MET A 1 -36.26 -12.10 -30.08
CA MET A 1 -35.23 -12.32 -31.12
C MET A 1 -35.45 -11.28 -32.19
N THR A 2 -34.64 -10.22 -32.19
CA THR A 2 -34.60 -9.26 -33.29
C THR A 2 -34.13 -10.00 -34.54
N PRO A 3 -34.79 -9.90 -35.71
CA PRO A 3 -34.29 -10.52 -36.93
C PRO A 3 -32.87 -9.99 -37.20
N ALA A 4 -31.96 -10.87 -37.61
CA ALA A 4 -30.62 -10.46 -38.02
C ALA A 4 -30.75 -9.40 -39.13
N PRO A 5 -29.95 -8.32 -39.11
CA PRO A 5 -29.99 -7.31 -40.16
C PRO A 5 -29.74 -7.97 -41.53
N ALA A 6 -30.52 -7.55 -42.53
CA ALA A 6 -30.35 -8.03 -43.90
C ALA A 6 -28.95 -7.61 -44.40
N LEU A 7 -28.24 -8.55 -45.04
CA LEU A 7 -26.94 -8.27 -45.66
C LEU A 7 -27.09 -7.18 -46.73
N LYS A 8 -26.12 -6.28 -46.86
CA LYS A 8 -26.08 -5.29 -47.95
C LYS A 8 -25.18 -5.79 -49.06
N VAL A 9 -25.76 -6.17 -50.20
CA VAL A 9 -25.04 -6.73 -51.35
C VAL A 9 -24.96 -5.72 -52.48
N LEU A 10 -23.75 -5.32 -52.85
CA LEU A 10 -23.52 -4.48 -54.03
C LEU A 10 -23.23 -5.38 -55.23
N ILE A 11 -24.03 -5.26 -56.29
CA ILE A 11 -23.86 -6.05 -57.51
C ILE A 11 -23.34 -5.14 -58.63
N VAL A 12 -22.11 -5.40 -59.09
CA VAL A 12 -21.46 -4.70 -60.19
C VAL A 12 -21.69 -5.48 -61.48
N GLU A 13 -22.70 -5.09 -62.25
CA GLU A 13 -23.18 -5.85 -63.40
C GLU A 13 -23.87 -4.92 -64.41
N ASP A 14 -23.50 -5.02 -65.70
CA ASP A 14 -24.03 -4.17 -66.76
C ASP A 14 -25.36 -4.67 -67.32
N GLN A 15 -25.63 -5.98 -67.21
CA GLN A 15 -26.89 -6.60 -67.62
C GLN A 15 -27.87 -6.78 -66.43
N PRO A 16 -29.04 -6.09 -66.42
CA PRO A 16 -30.01 -6.23 -65.33
C PRO A 16 -30.46 -7.67 -65.07
N PHE A 17 -30.64 -8.47 -66.12
CA PHE A 17 -31.08 -9.85 -66.03
C PHE A 17 -30.08 -10.74 -65.27
N ASP A 18 -28.78 -10.54 -65.51
CA ASP A 18 -27.74 -11.33 -64.84
C ASP A 18 -27.63 -10.98 -63.35
N ALA A 19 -27.84 -9.70 -63.00
CA ALA A 19 -27.92 -9.27 -61.60
C ALA A 19 -29.14 -9.89 -60.90
N GLU A 20 -30.31 -9.87 -61.53
CA GLU A 20 -31.54 -10.49 -61.01
C GLU A 20 -31.37 -12.01 -60.81
N LEU A 21 -30.64 -12.69 -61.70
CA LEU A 21 -30.33 -14.11 -61.56
C LEU A 21 -29.46 -14.41 -60.33
N MET A 22 -28.46 -13.56 -60.05
CA MET A 22 -27.65 -13.68 -58.82
C MET A 22 -28.50 -13.47 -57.57
N VAL A 23 -29.41 -12.50 -57.60
CA VAL A 23 -30.33 -12.20 -56.49
C VAL A 23 -31.26 -13.38 -56.22
N LEU A 24 -31.93 -13.90 -57.25
CA LEU A 24 -32.81 -15.07 -57.14
C LEU A 24 -32.05 -16.26 -56.56
N ARG A 25 -30.80 -16.47 -56.98
CA ARG A 25 -30.00 -17.59 -56.48
C ARG A 25 -29.65 -17.46 -55.01
N LEU A 26 -29.27 -16.27 -54.54
CA LEU A 26 -29.03 -16.03 -53.12
C LEU A 26 -30.32 -16.19 -52.30
N GLN A 27 -31.47 -15.78 -52.84
CA GLN A 27 -32.77 -15.97 -52.18
C GLN A 27 -33.14 -17.46 -52.07
N ASP A 28 -32.94 -18.24 -53.14
CA ASP A 28 -33.16 -19.70 -53.15
C ASP A 28 -32.29 -20.44 -52.12
N GLU A 29 -31.11 -19.91 -51.83
CA GLU A 29 -30.20 -20.43 -50.82
C GLU A 29 -30.46 -19.88 -49.40
N GLY A 30 -31.55 -19.13 -49.22
CA GLY A 30 -32.06 -18.70 -47.93
C GLY A 30 -31.40 -17.44 -47.34
N PHE A 31 -30.67 -16.65 -48.14
CA PHE A 31 -30.10 -15.40 -47.67
C PHE A 31 -31.16 -14.29 -47.57
N ALA A 32 -31.14 -13.54 -46.47
CA ALA A 32 -31.90 -12.29 -46.32
C ALA A 32 -30.96 -11.09 -46.55
N PHE A 33 -31.22 -10.30 -47.59
CA PHE A 33 -30.32 -9.24 -48.01
C PHE A 33 -31.06 -8.12 -48.77
N ASP A 34 -30.55 -6.90 -48.64
CA ASP A 34 -30.83 -5.77 -49.51
C ASP A 34 -29.74 -5.70 -50.59
N TRP A 35 -30.09 -5.28 -51.81
CA TRP A 35 -29.10 -5.18 -52.88
C TRP A 35 -29.25 -3.93 -53.73
N GLN A 36 -28.14 -3.50 -54.30
CA GLN A 36 -28.07 -2.39 -55.24
C GLN A 36 -27.23 -2.82 -56.45
N ARG A 37 -27.71 -2.51 -57.66
CA ARG A 37 -26.94 -2.71 -58.90
C ARG A 37 -26.20 -1.43 -59.29
N VAL A 38 -24.95 -1.57 -59.68
CA VAL A 38 -24.14 -0.50 -60.29
C VAL A 38 -23.45 -1.01 -61.54
N GLN A 39 -23.19 -0.12 -62.49
CA GLN A 39 -22.58 -0.48 -63.79
C GLN A 39 -21.51 0.53 -64.25
N THR A 40 -21.27 1.59 -63.48
CA THR A 40 -20.26 2.62 -63.78
C THR A 40 -19.31 2.78 -62.60
N GLU A 41 -18.08 3.24 -62.88
CA GLU A 41 -17.07 3.51 -61.84
C GLU A 41 -17.57 4.55 -60.81
N ALA A 42 -18.26 5.59 -61.27
CA ALA A 42 -18.80 6.64 -60.39
C ALA A 42 -19.89 6.10 -59.44
N ASP A 43 -20.83 5.31 -59.96
CA ASP A 43 -21.90 4.72 -59.14
C ASP A 43 -21.35 3.69 -58.15
N TYR A 44 -20.33 2.93 -58.57
CA TYR A 44 -19.64 1.97 -57.70
C TYR A 44 -18.97 2.66 -56.51
N LEU A 45 -18.19 3.72 -56.75
CA LEU A 45 -17.53 4.47 -55.68
C LEU A 45 -18.53 5.13 -54.73
N ALA A 46 -19.64 5.65 -55.26
CA ALA A 46 -20.72 6.19 -54.43
C ALA A 46 -21.37 5.10 -53.56
N ALA A 47 -21.55 3.89 -54.11
CA ALA A 47 -22.16 2.77 -53.42
C ALA A 47 -21.27 2.06 -52.39
N LEU A 48 -19.99 2.45 -52.26
CA LEU A 48 -19.14 2.04 -51.14
C LEU A 48 -19.51 2.77 -49.82
N HIS A 49 -20.38 3.77 -49.87
CA HIS A 49 -20.87 4.52 -48.71
C HIS A 49 -22.41 4.67 -48.74
N PRO A 50 -23.18 4.02 -47.83
CA PRO A 50 -22.71 3.19 -46.71
C PRO A 50 -22.05 1.89 -47.18
N THR A 51 -21.09 1.37 -46.40
CA THR A 51 -20.29 0.20 -46.74
C THR A 51 -21.16 -1.05 -46.96
N PRO A 52 -21.04 -1.74 -48.13
CA PRO A 52 -21.69 -3.02 -48.35
C PRO A 52 -20.99 -4.15 -47.58
N ASP A 53 -21.74 -5.21 -47.25
CA ASP A 53 -21.22 -6.41 -46.59
C ASP A 53 -20.60 -7.40 -47.59
N LEU A 54 -21.00 -7.31 -48.86
CA LEU A 54 -20.56 -8.18 -49.94
C LEU A 54 -20.63 -7.44 -51.29
N ILE A 55 -19.63 -7.66 -52.13
CA ILE A 55 -19.64 -7.22 -53.53
C ILE A 55 -19.65 -8.45 -54.43
N LEU A 56 -20.64 -8.53 -55.32
CA LEU A 56 -20.67 -9.48 -56.44
C LEU A 56 -20.40 -8.71 -57.72
N SER A 57 -19.47 -9.16 -58.55
CA SER A 57 -19.10 -8.43 -59.78
C SER A 57 -19.00 -9.35 -60.97
N ASP A 58 -19.56 -8.96 -62.12
CA ASP A 58 -19.16 -9.57 -63.38
C ASP A 58 -17.75 -9.14 -63.75
N TRP A 59 -17.00 -10.09 -64.28
CA TRP A 59 -15.64 -9.90 -64.77
C TRP A 59 -15.61 -9.07 -66.06
N ARG A 60 -16.51 -9.37 -67.02
CA ARG A 60 -16.48 -8.77 -68.36
C ARG A 60 -17.64 -7.82 -68.58
N MET A 61 -17.42 -6.57 -68.23
CA MET A 61 -18.32 -5.46 -68.57
C MET A 61 -17.61 -4.50 -69.55
N PRO A 62 -18.25 -4.03 -70.64
CA PRO A 62 -17.60 -3.24 -71.69
C PRO A 62 -17.07 -1.87 -71.26
N ARG A 63 -17.60 -1.28 -70.18
CA ARG A 63 -17.29 0.09 -69.74
C ARG A 63 -16.60 0.17 -68.37
N PHE A 64 -16.76 -0.83 -67.53
CA PHE A 64 -16.22 -0.85 -66.16
C PHE A 64 -16.03 -2.30 -65.73
N SER A 65 -14.84 -2.88 -65.90
CA SER A 65 -14.62 -4.30 -65.64
C SER A 65 -14.60 -4.63 -64.14
N GLY A 66 -14.94 -5.87 -63.78
CA GLY A 66 -14.85 -6.33 -62.39
C GLY A 66 -13.44 -6.28 -61.80
N LEU A 67 -12.41 -6.45 -62.65
CA LEU A 67 -11.02 -6.24 -62.25
C LEU A 67 -10.76 -4.78 -61.82
N ARG A 68 -11.27 -3.81 -62.59
CA ARG A 68 -11.14 -2.39 -62.26
C ARG A 68 -11.88 -2.05 -60.96
N ALA A 69 -13.05 -2.64 -60.73
CA ALA A 69 -13.80 -2.49 -59.48
C ALA A 69 -13.02 -3.03 -58.26
N LEU A 70 -12.35 -4.19 -58.41
CA LEU A 70 -11.51 -4.78 -57.37
C LEU A 70 -10.26 -3.93 -57.08
N GLU A 71 -9.59 -3.41 -58.12
CA GLU A 71 -8.46 -2.49 -57.97
C GLU A 71 -8.85 -1.23 -57.19
N LEU A 72 -10.00 -0.65 -57.50
CA LEU A 72 -10.53 0.53 -56.81
C LEU A 72 -10.85 0.24 -55.35
N LEU A 73 -11.47 -0.91 -55.05
CA LEU A 73 -11.77 -1.31 -53.67
C LEU A 73 -10.49 -1.36 -52.82
N ARG A 74 -9.44 -1.98 -53.38
CA ARG A 74 -8.13 -2.07 -52.72
C ARG A 74 -7.45 -0.71 -52.57
N GLY A 75 -7.55 0.14 -53.59
CA GLY A 75 -7.00 1.50 -53.55
C GLY A 75 -7.61 2.38 -52.45
N HIS A 76 -8.87 2.12 -52.06
CA HIS A 76 -9.56 2.82 -50.97
C HIS A 76 -9.36 2.16 -49.59
N GLY A 77 -8.64 1.03 -49.52
CA GLY A 77 -8.35 0.34 -48.25
C GLY A 77 -9.56 -0.35 -47.62
N CYS A 78 -10.62 -0.62 -48.39
CA CYS A 78 -11.81 -1.30 -47.89
C CYS A 78 -11.60 -2.83 -47.92
N ASP A 79 -11.69 -3.48 -46.77
CA ASP A 79 -11.71 -4.95 -46.66
C ASP A 79 -13.16 -5.44 -46.75
N ILE A 80 -13.67 -5.61 -47.97
CA ILE A 80 -15.02 -6.12 -48.24
C ILE A 80 -14.89 -7.42 -49.06
N PRO A 81 -15.62 -8.50 -48.71
CA PRO A 81 -15.71 -9.68 -49.56
C PRO A 81 -16.10 -9.33 -51.00
N PHE A 82 -15.25 -9.69 -51.96
CA PHE A 82 -15.46 -9.39 -53.38
C PHE A 82 -15.44 -10.70 -54.19
N ILE A 83 -16.58 -11.09 -54.73
CA ILE A 83 -16.72 -12.34 -55.49
C ILE A 83 -16.99 -12.02 -56.95
N ILE A 84 -16.22 -12.65 -57.83
CA ILE A 84 -16.39 -12.50 -59.26
C ILE A 84 -17.34 -13.57 -59.78
N VAL A 85 -18.36 -13.18 -60.55
CA VAL A 85 -19.35 -14.08 -61.12
C VAL A 85 -19.36 -13.92 -62.64
N SER A 86 -18.91 -14.93 -63.41
CA SER A 86 -18.77 -14.78 -64.87
C SER A 86 -19.10 -16.04 -65.67
N GLY A 87 -19.59 -15.86 -66.90
CA GLY A 87 -20.06 -16.96 -67.76
C GLY A 87 -19.01 -17.61 -68.66
N SER A 88 -17.86 -16.97 -68.84
CA SER A 88 -16.77 -17.49 -69.68
C SER A 88 -15.43 -16.92 -69.23
N ILE A 89 -14.96 -17.37 -68.07
CA ILE A 89 -13.59 -17.10 -67.61
C ILE A 89 -12.76 -18.35 -67.90
N GLY A 90 -11.62 -18.18 -68.59
CA GLY A 90 -10.60 -19.21 -68.66
C GLY A 90 -9.88 -19.33 -67.31
N GLU A 91 -9.37 -20.52 -66.96
CA GLU A 91 -8.74 -20.81 -65.67
C GLU A 91 -7.67 -19.77 -65.26
N GLU A 92 -6.91 -19.24 -66.22
CA GLU A 92 -5.90 -18.18 -66.00
C GLU A 92 -6.49 -16.88 -65.41
N ALA A 93 -7.62 -16.41 -65.95
CA ALA A 93 -8.24 -15.16 -65.49
C ALA A 93 -8.92 -15.33 -64.11
N ALA A 94 -9.38 -16.54 -63.76
CA ALA A 94 -9.85 -16.84 -62.40
C ALA A 94 -8.70 -16.83 -61.38
N ILE A 95 -7.52 -17.32 -61.78
CA ILE A 95 -6.31 -17.29 -60.94
C ILE A 95 -5.86 -15.84 -60.73
N ASP A 96 -5.86 -15.02 -61.77
CA ASP A 96 -5.47 -13.61 -61.68
C ASP A 96 -6.42 -12.80 -60.80
N ALA A 97 -7.74 -13.05 -60.89
CA ALA A 97 -8.73 -12.47 -60.01
C ALA A 97 -8.43 -12.69 -58.51
N ILE A 98 -8.12 -13.93 -58.13
CA ILE A 98 -7.77 -14.27 -56.75
C ILE A 98 -6.44 -13.61 -56.35
N ARG A 99 -5.42 -13.62 -57.22
CA ARG A 99 -4.14 -12.92 -56.98
C ARG A 99 -4.31 -11.41 -56.80
N CYS A 100 -5.27 -10.81 -57.51
CA CYS A 100 -5.62 -9.41 -57.40
C CYS A 100 -6.46 -9.09 -56.15
N GLY A 101 -6.88 -10.09 -55.37
CA GLY A 101 -7.53 -9.92 -54.07
C GLY A 101 -9.02 -10.24 -54.04
N ALA A 102 -9.58 -10.88 -55.07
CA ALA A 102 -10.94 -11.39 -55.00
C ALA A 102 -11.04 -12.53 -53.96
N SER A 103 -12.15 -12.58 -53.24
CA SER A 103 -12.40 -13.58 -52.20
C SER A 103 -12.78 -14.95 -52.79
N ASP A 104 -13.49 -14.97 -53.91
CA ASP A 104 -13.75 -16.18 -54.69
C ASP A 104 -14.13 -15.83 -56.14
N TYR A 105 -14.21 -16.84 -56.99
CA TYR A 105 -14.81 -16.75 -58.31
C TYR A 105 -15.87 -17.85 -58.50
N VAL A 106 -16.95 -17.52 -59.20
CA VAL A 106 -18.07 -18.41 -59.49
C VAL A 106 -18.39 -18.35 -60.99
N LEU A 107 -18.53 -19.52 -61.62
CA LEU A 107 -18.93 -19.60 -63.02
C LEU A 107 -20.47 -19.56 -63.13
N LYS A 108 -21.01 -18.75 -64.05
CA LYS A 108 -22.47 -18.61 -64.26
C LYS A 108 -23.14 -19.94 -64.69
N ASP A 109 -22.38 -20.93 -65.19
CA ASP A 109 -22.87 -22.28 -65.55
C ASP A 109 -22.98 -23.26 -64.37
N ARG A 110 -22.43 -22.91 -63.20
CA ARG A 110 -22.49 -23.69 -61.96
C ARG A 110 -23.06 -22.85 -60.81
N PRO A 111 -24.32 -22.39 -60.91
CA PRO A 111 -24.92 -21.43 -59.98
C PRO A 111 -25.05 -21.95 -58.54
N ALA A 112 -25.04 -23.27 -58.33
CA ALA A 112 -25.07 -23.88 -57.00
C ALA A 112 -23.86 -23.55 -56.11
N ARG A 113 -22.75 -23.09 -56.70
CA ARG A 113 -21.53 -22.71 -55.96
C ARG A 113 -21.60 -21.28 -55.41
N LEU A 114 -22.52 -20.44 -55.88
CA LEU A 114 -22.57 -19.03 -55.50
C LEU A 114 -22.78 -18.84 -54.01
N GLY A 115 -23.80 -19.46 -53.40
CA GLY A 115 -24.02 -19.25 -51.98
C GLY A 115 -23.02 -19.98 -51.08
N GLU A 116 -22.34 -21.03 -51.54
CA GLU A 116 -21.16 -21.58 -50.85
C GLU A 116 -20.01 -20.55 -50.83
N ALA A 117 -19.70 -19.95 -51.98
CA ALA A 117 -18.70 -18.91 -52.10
C ALA A 117 -19.02 -17.69 -51.22
N VAL A 118 -20.29 -17.24 -51.20
CA VAL A 118 -20.76 -16.16 -50.33
C VAL A 118 -20.60 -16.53 -48.84
N ARG A 119 -21.08 -17.70 -48.41
CA ARG A 119 -20.95 -18.15 -47.01
C ARG A 119 -19.49 -18.21 -46.58
N ARG A 120 -18.60 -18.74 -47.44
CA ARG A 120 -17.17 -18.83 -47.17
C ARG A 120 -16.54 -17.45 -47.05
N ALA A 121 -16.76 -16.57 -48.02
CA ALA A 121 -16.15 -15.24 -48.05
C ALA A 121 -16.58 -14.36 -46.86
N LEU A 122 -17.87 -14.38 -46.51
CA LEU A 122 -18.39 -13.67 -45.32
C LEU A 122 -17.80 -14.24 -44.02
N SER A 123 -17.73 -15.58 -43.89
CA SER A 123 -17.14 -16.23 -42.72
C SER A 123 -15.66 -15.89 -42.55
N GLU A 124 -14.88 -15.91 -43.63
CA GLU A 124 -13.45 -15.59 -43.60
C GLU A 124 -13.21 -14.11 -43.26
N HIS A 125 -13.99 -13.20 -43.81
CA HIS A 125 -13.91 -11.78 -43.45
C HIS A 125 -14.29 -11.55 -41.98
N ALA A 126 -15.38 -12.16 -41.49
CA ALA A 126 -15.77 -12.07 -40.09
C ALA A 126 -14.69 -12.63 -39.14
N MET A 127 -14.06 -13.75 -39.52
CA MET A 127 -12.93 -14.34 -38.78
C MET A 127 -11.72 -13.40 -38.74
N ARG A 128 -11.34 -12.80 -39.88
CA ARG A 128 -10.24 -11.82 -39.96
C ARG A 128 -10.52 -10.58 -39.11
N ALA A 129 -11.72 -10.02 -39.19
CA ALA A 129 -12.14 -8.88 -38.37
C ALA A 129 -12.08 -9.22 -36.87
N ARG A 130 -12.60 -10.39 -36.48
CA ARG A 130 -12.58 -10.84 -35.08
C ARG A 130 -11.17 -11.11 -34.57
N HIS A 131 -10.30 -11.69 -35.41
CA HIS A 131 -8.89 -11.90 -35.07
C HIS A 131 -8.16 -10.57 -34.90
N SER A 132 -8.36 -9.60 -35.79
CA SER A 132 -7.76 -8.27 -35.67
C SER A 132 -8.22 -7.54 -34.41
N GLN A 133 -9.51 -7.60 -34.08
CA GLN A 133 -10.05 -7.03 -32.83
C GLN A 133 -9.48 -7.72 -31.59
N ALA A 134 -9.42 -9.05 -31.61
CA ALA A 134 -8.84 -9.83 -30.51
C ALA A 134 -7.35 -9.49 -30.33
N GLN A 135 -6.59 -9.37 -31.42
CA GLN A 135 -5.18 -8.99 -31.38
C GLN A 135 -5.01 -7.57 -30.81
N ALA A 136 -5.78 -6.60 -31.28
CA ALA A 136 -5.75 -5.24 -30.74
C ALA A 136 -6.09 -5.19 -29.25
N GLN A 137 -7.02 -6.04 -28.80
CA GLN A 137 -7.38 -6.15 -27.39
C GLN A 137 -6.29 -6.85 -26.55
N ILE A 138 -5.63 -7.88 -27.10
CA ILE A 138 -4.46 -8.51 -26.48
C ILE A 138 -3.32 -7.49 -26.35
N ASP A 139 -3.04 -6.75 -27.42
CA ASP A 139 -2.00 -5.71 -27.42
C ASP A 139 -2.33 -4.59 -26.43
N PHE A 140 -3.59 -4.20 -26.31
CA PHE A 140 -4.03 -3.23 -25.30
C PHE A 140 -3.80 -3.75 -23.87
N LEU A 141 -4.23 -4.98 -23.56
CA LEU A 141 -4.07 -5.60 -22.24
C LEU A 141 -2.62 -5.89 -21.88
N ALA A 142 -1.74 -6.10 -22.87
CA ALA A 142 -0.31 -6.27 -22.65
C ALA A 142 0.36 -4.99 -22.09
N HIS A 143 -0.24 -3.82 -22.33
CA HIS A 143 0.32 -2.50 -22.01
C HIS A 143 -0.50 -1.68 -21.02
N HIS A 144 -1.70 -2.12 -20.63
CA HIS A 144 -2.60 -1.37 -19.75
C HIS A 144 -3.14 -2.24 -18.60
N ASP A 145 -3.43 -1.62 -17.46
CA ASP A 145 -4.14 -2.23 -16.34
C ASP A 145 -5.60 -2.51 -16.72
N ALA A 146 -6.08 -3.72 -16.45
CA ALA A 146 -7.41 -4.16 -16.87
C ALA A 146 -8.55 -3.40 -16.16
N LEU A 147 -8.32 -2.97 -14.91
CA LEU A 147 -9.32 -2.25 -14.13
C LEU A 147 -9.34 -0.76 -14.49
N THR A 148 -8.21 -0.07 -14.27
CA THR A 148 -8.13 1.39 -14.38
C THR A 148 -7.91 1.88 -15.80
N ARG A 149 -7.52 0.98 -16.73
CA ARG A 149 -7.10 1.29 -18.10
C ARG A 149 -5.91 2.24 -18.21
N LEU A 150 -5.23 2.51 -17.10
CA LEU A 150 -3.95 3.22 -17.11
C LEU A 150 -2.87 2.34 -17.77
N PRO A 151 -1.79 2.94 -18.29
CA PRO A 151 -0.55 2.22 -18.55
C PRO A 151 -0.18 1.28 -17.40
N ASN A 152 0.23 0.07 -17.75
CA ASN A 152 0.79 -0.86 -16.77
C ASN A 152 2.30 -0.62 -16.59
N ARG A 153 2.93 -1.41 -15.73
CA ARG A 153 4.37 -1.33 -15.46
C ARG A 153 5.25 -1.37 -16.72
N ASN A 154 4.90 -2.20 -17.71
CA ASN A 154 5.72 -2.35 -18.92
C ASN A 154 5.67 -1.08 -19.78
N LEU A 155 4.47 -0.55 -20.02
CA LEU A 155 4.31 0.68 -20.81
C LEU A 155 4.90 1.90 -20.08
N PHE A 156 4.82 1.93 -18.75
CA PHE A 156 5.47 2.99 -17.97
C PHE A 156 7.00 2.97 -18.13
N LEU A 157 7.63 1.79 -18.00
CA LEU A 157 9.07 1.64 -18.14
C LEU A 157 9.55 2.02 -19.54
N ASP A 158 8.83 1.60 -20.58
CA ASP A 158 9.12 1.98 -21.97
C ASP A 158 9.09 3.51 -22.15
N ARG A 159 8.05 4.18 -21.65
CA ARG A 159 7.94 5.64 -21.69
C ARG A 159 9.02 6.34 -20.88
N LEU A 160 9.37 5.81 -19.71
CA LEU A 160 10.44 6.35 -18.87
C LEU A 160 11.80 6.27 -19.57
N GLU A 161 12.14 5.15 -20.19
CA GLU A 161 13.38 5.00 -20.96
C GLU A 161 13.42 5.96 -22.17
N HIS A 162 12.29 6.10 -22.88
CA HIS A 162 12.17 7.09 -23.96
C HIS A 162 12.34 8.53 -23.45
N ALA A 163 11.73 8.88 -22.31
CA ALA A 163 11.83 10.19 -21.70
C ALA A 163 13.27 10.48 -21.25
N LEU A 164 13.95 9.53 -20.58
CA LEU A 164 15.35 9.63 -20.18
C LEU A 164 16.29 9.85 -21.37
N ALA A 165 16.08 9.10 -22.46
CA ALA A 165 16.88 9.27 -23.68
C ALA A 165 16.69 10.67 -24.31
N ARG A 166 15.49 11.24 -24.22
CA ARG A 166 15.19 12.60 -24.69
C ARG A 166 15.82 13.66 -23.78
N THR A 167 15.55 13.61 -22.47
CA THR A 167 16.05 14.59 -21.49
C THR A 167 17.57 14.61 -21.39
N ARG A 168 18.25 13.46 -21.56
CA ARG A 168 19.72 13.38 -21.70
C ARG A 168 20.27 14.24 -22.84
N ARG A 169 19.59 14.27 -23.99
CA ARG A 169 20.01 15.08 -25.15
C ARG A 169 19.70 16.56 -24.96
N GLU A 170 18.56 16.85 -24.33
CA GLU A 170 18.04 18.22 -24.17
C GLU A 170 18.53 18.91 -22.88
N ARG A 171 19.25 18.18 -22.00
CA ARG A 171 19.71 18.62 -20.67
C ARG A 171 18.57 19.12 -19.79
N GLN A 172 17.45 18.41 -19.82
CA GLN A 172 16.27 18.70 -19.01
C GLN A 172 16.17 17.74 -17.82
N ALA A 173 15.39 18.14 -16.81
CA ALA A 173 15.04 17.31 -15.67
C ALA A 173 13.70 16.60 -15.90
N LEU A 174 13.57 15.41 -15.31
CA LEU A 174 12.29 14.70 -15.18
C LEU A 174 12.10 14.26 -13.73
N ALA A 175 10.86 13.98 -13.34
CA ALA A 175 10.54 13.47 -12.01
C ALA A 175 9.75 12.15 -12.11
N VAL A 176 10.06 11.21 -11.23
CA VAL A 176 9.30 9.97 -11.02
C VAL A 176 8.71 10.02 -9.62
N LEU A 177 7.39 9.90 -9.54
CA LEU A 177 6.64 9.84 -8.30
C LEU A 177 6.08 8.43 -8.10
N PHE A 178 6.27 7.89 -6.91
CA PHE A 178 5.66 6.64 -6.44
C PHE A 178 4.54 6.98 -5.48
N VAL A 179 3.33 6.52 -5.75
CA VAL A 179 2.12 6.82 -4.98
C VAL A 179 1.51 5.52 -4.47
N ASP A 180 1.31 5.44 -3.16
CA ASP A 180 0.67 4.30 -2.49
C ASP A 180 -0.53 4.77 -1.67
N LEU A 181 -1.65 4.05 -1.78
CA LEU A 181 -2.86 4.38 -1.03
C LEU A 181 -2.80 3.83 0.40
N ASP A 182 -2.85 4.72 1.38
CA ASP A 182 -2.73 4.34 2.77
C ASP A 182 -3.90 3.47 3.22
N ARG A 183 -3.57 2.35 3.86
CA ARG A 183 -4.55 1.41 4.45
C ARG A 183 -5.59 0.87 3.45
N PHE A 184 -5.30 0.87 2.15
CA PHE A 184 -6.21 0.30 1.14
C PHE A 184 -6.54 -1.17 1.40
N LYS A 185 -5.59 -1.94 1.91
CA LYS A 185 -5.85 -3.32 2.36
C LYS A 185 -6.95 -3.40 3.42
N ALA A 186 -6.98 -2.49 4.40
CA ALA A 186 -8.02 -2.47 5.42
C ALA A 186 -9.40 -2.19 4.83
N VAL A 187 -9.48 -1.37 3.77
CA VAL A 187 -10.72 -1.15 3.01
C VAL A 187 -11.19 -2.46 2.36
N ASN A 188 -10.30 -3.18 1.68
CA ASN A 188 -10.64 -4.48 1.09
C ASN A 188 -11.07 -5.52 2.12
N ASP A 189 -10.34 -5.62 3.23
CA ASP A 189 -10.61 -6.61 4.27
C ASP A 189 -11.94 -6.32 5.01
N THR A 190 -12.35 -5.04 5.10
CA THR A 190 -13.56 -4.63 5.82
C THR A 190 -14.79 -4.53 4.93
N LEU A 191 -14.65 -3.99 3.71
CA LEU A 191 -15.77 -3.64 2.82
C LEU A 191 -15.82 -4.50 1.55
N GLY A 192 -14.82 -5.36 1.33
CA GLY A 192 -14.73 -6.26 0.21
C GLY A 192 -14.08 -5.66 -1.05
N HIS A 193 -13.61 -6.53 -1.93
CA HIS A 193 -12.86 -6.15 -3.13
C HIS A 193 -13.65 -5.29 -4.13
N GLN A 194 -14.99 -5.41 -4.19
CA GLN A 194 -15.81 -4.61 -5.11
C GLN A 194 -15.74 -3.11 -4.76
N VAL A 195 -15.79 -2.78 -3.46
CA VAL A 195 -15.64 -1.41 -2.96
C VAL A 195 -14.22 -0.91 -3.19
N GLY A 196 -13.22 -1.77 -2.99
CA GLY A 196 -11.82 -1.46 -3.30
C GLY A 196 -11.59 -1.14 -4.79
N ASP A 197 -12.17 -1.92 -5.70
CA ASP A 197 -12.08 -1.69 -7.14
C ASP A 197 -12.74 -0.37 -7.54
N ALA A 198 -13.93 -0.07 -7.00
CA ALA A 198 -14.59 1.22 -7.21
C ALA A 198 -13.77 2.39 -6.67
N LEU A 199 -13.12 2.21 -5.52
CA LEU A 199 -12.23 3.21 -4.93
C LEU A 199 -11.02 3.47 -5.83
N LEU A 200 -10.38 2.43 -6.37
CA LEU A 200 -9.26 2.56 -7.30
C LEU A 200 -9.63 3.30 -8.58
N LEU A 201 -10.84 3.07 -9.10
CA LEU A 201 -11.36 3.80 -10.26
C LEU A 201 -11.54 5.29 -9.96
N GLU A 202 -12.10 5.64 -8.81
CA GLU A 202 -12.26 7.04 -8.42
C GLU A 202 -10.92 7.73 -8.12
N VAL A 203 -10.01 7.05 -7.41
CA VAL A 203 -8.64 7.53 -7.18
C VAL A 203 -7.96 7.85 -8.50
N THR A 204 -8.03 6.91 -9.46
CA THR A 204 -7.49 7.08 -10.81
C THR A 204 -8.08 8.32 -11.48
N ARG A 205 -9.41 8.47 -11.44
CA ARG A 205 -10.11 9.62 -12.02
C ARG A 205 -9.63 10.93 -11.40
N ARG A 206 -9.45 10.99 -10.08
CA ARG A 206 -8.97 12.18 -9.37
C ARG A 206 -7.53 12.51 -9.73
N MET A 207 -6.63 11.52 -9.72
CA MET A 207 -5.23 11.71 -10.10
C MET A 207 -5.09 12.19 -11.55
N LEU A 208 -5.91 11.68 -12.47
CA LEU A 208 -5.93 12.16 -13.87
C LEU A 208 -6.28 13.66 -14.01
N THR A 209 -6.99 14.26 -13.05
CA THR A 209 -7.23 15.72 -13.02
C THR A 209 -6.05 16.54 -12.48
N ALA A 210 -5.11 15.87 -11.81
CA ALA A 210 -3.91 16.47 -11.27
C ALA A 210 -2.79 16.60 -12.32
N VAL A 211 -2.76 15.68 -13.29
CA VAL A 211 -1.67 15.50 -14.27
C VAL A 211 -1.99 16.14 -15.62
N ARG A 212 -0.96 16.51 -16.39
CA ARG A 212 -1.10 17.07 -17.74
C ARG A 212 -1.15 15.95 -18.78
N ALA A 213 -1.55 16.30 -20.00
CA ALA A 213 -1.60 15.34 -21.12
C ALA A 213 -0.23 14.75 -21.51
N ASN A 214 0.86 15.46 -21.21
CA ASN A 214 2.23 14.99 -21.45
C ASN A 214 2.81 14.17 -20.30
N ASP A 215 2.13 14.13 -19.14
CA ASP A 215 2.56 13.34 -18.00
C ASP A 215 1.97 11.92 -18.13
N THR A 216 2.69 10.93 -17.62
CA THR A 216 2.22 9.54 -17.66
C THR A 216 1.89 9.06 -16.26
N LEU A 217 0.60 8.81 -15.99
CA LEU A 217 0.14 8.08 -14.81
C LEU A 217 -0.02 6.60 -15.16
N ALA A 218 0.53 5.71 -14.34
CA ALA A 218 0.47 4.27 -14.50
C ALA A 218 0.09 3.58 -13.20
N ARG A 219 -0.48 2.38 -13.30
CA ARG A 219 -0.74 1.50 -12.14
C ARG A 219 0.15 0.27 -12.23
N ILE A 220 0.88 -0.02 -11.15
CA ILE A 220 1.89 -1.09 -11.13
C ILE A 220 1.30 -2.38 -10.58
N GLY A 221 0.40 -2.27 -9.62
CA GLY A 221 -0.33 -3.38 -9.01
C GLY A 221 -0.94 -2.93 -7.69
N GLY A 222 -1.96 -3.65 -7.20
CA GLY A 222 -2.59 -3.33 -5.91
C GLY A 222 -3.05 -1.87 -5.82
N ASP A 223 -2.55 -1.18 -4.80
CA ASP A 223 -2.73 0.24 -4.45
C ASP A 223 -1.60 1.16 -4.94
N GLU A 224 -0.69 0.67 -5.77
CA GLU A 224 0.53 1.38 -6.19
C GLU A 224 0.40 1.99 -7.59
N PHE A 225 0.76 3.27 -7.68
CA PHE A 225 0.78 4.05 -8.91
C PHE A 225 2.16 4.68 -9.13
N LEU A 226 2.55 4.81 -10.40
CA LEU A 226 3.72 5.59 -10.81
C LEU A 226 3.29 6.78 -11.66
N LEU A 227 3.91 7.92 -11.43
CA LEU A 227 3.70 9.12 -12.22
C LEU A 227 5.03 9.66 -12.75
N LEU A 228 5.11 9.84 -14.06
CA LEU A 228 6.24 10.41 -14.77
C LEU A 228 5.91 11.83 -15.23
N LEU A 229 6.75 12.79 -14.82
CA LEU A 229 6.68 14.20 -15.23
C LEU A 229 7.85 14.50 -16.18
N GLU A 230 7.56 14.73 -17.47
CA GLU A 230 8.57 14.74 -18.55
C GLU A 230 9.10 16.13 -18.96
N SER A 231 8.56 17.23 -18.43
CA SER A 231 8.91 18.60 -18.88
C SER A 231 9.00 19.61 -17.73
N ASP A 232 10.10 20.37 -17.68
CA ASP A 232 10.37 21.40 -16.65
C ASP A 232 10.12 20.91 -15.21
N ALA A 233 10.40 19.63 -14.97
CA ALA A 233 10.19 18.95 -13.70
C ALA A 233 11.23 19.39 -12.67
N THR A 234 11.10 20.64 -12.22
CA THR A 234 11.78 21.13 -11.02
C THR A 234 11.22 20.42 -9.80
N ALA A 235 12.02 20.34 -8.72
CA ALA A 235 11.55 19.85 -7.43
C ALA A 235 10.24 20.55 -7.01
N GLN A 236 10.13 21.86 -7.22
CA GLN A 236 8.93 22.63 -6.91
C GLN A 236 7.70 22.17 -7.71
N HIS A 237 7.87 21.85 -9.00
CA HIS A 237 6.77 21.35 -9.81
C HIS A 237 6.29 19.99 -9.31
N ALA A 238 7.22 19.07 -9.04
CA ALA A 238 6.90 17.75 -8.52
C ALA A 238 6.17 17.82 -7.16
N ALA A 239 6.66 18.67 -6.24
CA ALA A 239 6.00 18.94 -4.95
C ALA A 239 4.58 19.49 -5.13
N THR A 240 4.38 20.39 -6.09
CA THR A 240 3.06 20.97 -6.37
C THR A 240 2.08 19.90 -6.87
N VAL A 241 2.52 19.01 -7.75
CA VAL A 241 1.70 17.90 -8.26
C VAL A 241 1.39 16.90 -7.15
N ALA A 242 2.38 16.52 -6.34
CA ALA A 242 2.20 15.62 -5.20
C ALA A 242 1.21 16.18 -4.16
N GLY A 243 1.38 17.45 -3.76
CA GLY A 243 0.46 18.14 -2.86
C GLY A 243 -0.97 18.21 -3.40
N LYS A 244 -1.14 18.49 -4.70
CA LYS A 244 -2.45 18.48 -5.36
C LYS A 244 -3.10 17.10 -5.34
N ILE A 245 -2.32 16.02 -5.56
CA ILE A 245 -2.81 14.65 -5.48
C ILE A 245 -3.30 14.35 -4.07
N ILE A 246 -2.48 14.63 -3.04
CA ILE A 246 -2.84 14.42 -1.63
C ILE A 246 -4.15 15.14 -1.27
N GLU A 247 -4.28 16.41 -1.65
CA GLU A 247 -5.49 17.20 -1.39
C GLU A 247 -6.73 16.62 -2.07
N LEU A 248 -6.59 16.14 -3.31
CA LEU A 248 -7.68 15.53 -4.07
C LEU A 248 -8.13 14.19 -3.48
N LEU A 249 -7.18 13.39 -2.99
CA LEU A 249 -7.49 12.07 -2.41
C LEU A 249 -8.12 12.19 -1.03
N THR A 250 -7.73 13.18 -0.22
CA THR A 250 -8.28 13.44 1.12
C THR A 250 -9.78 13.79 1.11
N ARG A 251 -10.36 14.15 -0.04
CA ARG A 251 -11.80 14.46 -0.15
C ARG A 251 -12.64 13.18 0.00
N PRO A 252 -13.76 13.19 0.74
CA PRO A 252 -14.64 12.02 0.83
C PRO A 252 -15.10 11.53 -0.55
N VAL A 253 -15.24 10.22 -0.70
CA VAL A 253 -15.87 9.57 -1.86
C VAL A 253 -17.08 8.76 -1.41
N ALA A 254 -18.21 8.94 -2.08
CA ALA A 254 -19.38 8.11 -1.89
C ALA A 254 -19.29 6.85 -2.77
N ILE A 255 -19.17 5.67 -2.16
CA ILE A 255 -19.18 4.36 -2.83
C ILE A 255 -20.21 3.49 -2.13
N ASP A 256 -21.17 2.94 -2.89
CA ASP A 256 -22.26 2.10 -2.37
C ASP A 256 -23.01 2.69 -1.16
N GLY A 257 -23.17 4.01 -1.12
CA GLY A 257 -23.88 4.72 -0.06
C GLY A 257 -23.06 4.97 1.21
N GLN A 258 -21.77 4.65 1.21
CA GLN A 258 -20.82 4.95 2.29
C GLN A 258 -19.86 6.06 1.88
N GLU A 259 -19.54 6.98 2.80
CA GLU A 259 -18.46 7.95 2.60
C GLU A 259 -17.13 7.37 3.08
N LEU A 260 -16.18 7.24 2.16
CA LEU A 260 -14.82 6.78 2.42
C LEU A 260 -13.84 7.94 2.27
N ILE A 261 -12.82 7.96 3.11
CA ILE A 261 -11.68 8.85 3.00
C ILE A 261 -10.45 7.98 2.81
N VAL A 262 -9.70 8.23 1.75
CA VAL A 262 -8.42 7.56 1.48
C VAL A 262 -7.32 8.61 1.45
N THR A 263 -6.17 8.29 2.02
CA THR A 263 -4.98 9.13 1.95
C THR A 263 -3.92 8.43 1.10
N ALA A 264 -2.88 9.15 0.71
CA ALA A 264 -1.77 8.57 -0.02
C ALA A 264 -0.42 9.03 0.52
N SER A 265 0.54 8.12 0.50
CA SER A 265 1.95 8.40 0.74
C SER A 265 2.66 8.49 -0.60
N ILE A 266 3.42 9.56 -0.84
CA ILE A 266 4.06 9.83 -2.13
C ILE A 266 5.57 9.98 -1.97
N GLY A 267 6.34 9.27 -2.77
CA GLY A 267 7.79 9.45 -2.86
C GLY A 267 8.20 10.04 -4.20
N ILE A 268 9.19 10.91 -4.21
CA ILE A 268 9.61 11.67 -5.40
C ILE A 268 11.10 11.46 -5.64
N SER A 269 11.47 11.10 -6.87
CA SER A 269 12.86 11.13 -7.34
C SER A 269 13.02 12.00 -8.57
N LEU A 270 14.17 12.65 -8.71
CA LEU A 270 14.49 13.62 -9.75
C LEU A 270 15.68 13.15 -10.58
N TYR A 271 15.52 13.16 -11.90
CA TYR A 271 16.64 13.01 -12.83
C TYR A 271 17.24 14.38 -13.16
N PRO A 272 18.57 14.54 -13.16
CA PRO A 272 19.61 13.51 -12.96
C PRO A 272 20.12 13.37 -11.51
N GLU A 273 19.58 14.13 -10.56
CA GLU A 273 20.14 14.22 -9.19
C GLU A 273 20.10 12.90 -8.42
N ASP A 274 19.00 12.16 -8.58
CA ASP A 274 18.70 10.96 -7.81
C ASP A 274 19.00 9.68 -8.58
N GLY A 275 19.40 9.73 -9.85
CA GLY A 275 19.76 8.52 -10.59
C GLY A 275 19.84 8.72 -12.09
N ASP A 276 20.56 7.82 -12.76
CA ASP A 276 20.81 7.92 -14.21
C ASP A 276 19.93 7.00 -15.06
N ASP A 277 19.29 5.99 -14.47
CA ASP A 277 18.45 4.99 -15.15
C ASP A 277 17.07 4.88 -14.51
N GLY A 278 16.09 4.38 -15.28
CA GLY A 278 14.70 4.32 -14.85
C GLY A 278 14.47 3.42 -13.64
N GLY A 279 15.22 2.30 -13.55
CA GLY A 279 15.12 1.39 -12.41
C GLY A 279 15.59 2.04 -11.11
N THR A 280 16.70 2.76 -11.13
CA THR A 280 17.22 3.50 -9.97
C THR A 280 16.26 4.61 -9.53
N LEU A 281 15.70 5.39 -10.45
CA LEU A 281 14.72 6.45 -10.12
C LEU A 281 13.47 5.87 -9.48
N ILE A 282 12.89 4.81 -10.05
CA ILE A 282 11.71 4.15 -9.46
C ILE A 282 12.03 3.63 -8.05
N ARG A 283 13.19 2.98 -7.85
CA ARG A 283 13.61 2.49 -6.53
C ARG A 283 13.75 3.63 -5.52
N HIS A 284 14.32 4.76 -5.92
CA HIS A 284 14.52 5.91 -5.05
C HIS A 284 13.20 6.62 -4.71
N ALA A 285 12.27 6.71 -5.68
CA ALA A 285 10.92 7.18 -5.41
C ALA A 285 10.17 6.25 -4.45
N ASP A 286 10.32 4.93 -4.57
CA ASP A 286 9.74 3.95 -3.64
C ASP A 286 10.28 4.12 -2.21
N LEU A 287 11.59 4.27 -2.04
CA LEU A 287 12.21 4.56 -0.73
C LEU A 287 11.68 5.84 -0.09
N ALA A 288 11.52 6.91 -0.88
CA ALA A 288 10.94 8.16 -0.39
C ALA A 288 9.46 8.00 -0.03
N MET A 289 8.70 7.18 -0.75
CA MET A 289 7.29 6.91 -0.45
C MET A 289 7.15 6.15 0.87
N TYR A 290 8.07 5.24 1.12
CA TYR A 290 8.12 4.53 2.38
C TYR A 290 8.42 5.49 3.56
N GLU A 291 9.39 6.40 3.41
CA GLU A 291 9.65 7.46 4.41
C GLU A 291 8.40 8.31 4.67
N ALA A 292 7.64 8.64 3.62
CA ALA A 292 6.37 9.35 3.76
C ALA A 292 5.38 8.58 4.67
N LYS A 293 5.35 7.24 4.60
CA LYS A 293 4.54 6.40 5.49
C LYS A 293 4.99 6.46 6.95
N GLU A 294 6.30 6.54 7.19
CA GLU A 294 6.86 6.62 8.55
C GLU A 294 6.63 7.97 9.20
N GLN A 295 6.72 9.06 8.42
CA GLN A 295 6.44 10.43 8.87
C GLN A 295 4.95 10.75 9.06
N GLY A 296 4.12 9.71 9.26
CA GLY A 296 2.71 9.87 9.60
C GLY A 296 1.73 9.71 8.43
N ARG A 297 2.17 9.25 7.25
CA ARG A 297 1.34 9.06 6.04
C ARG A 297 0.71 10.36 5.54
N ASN A 298 -0.11 10.29 4.49
CA ASN A 298 -0.80 11.44 3.88
C ASN A 298 0.11 12.64 3.57
N ASN A 299 1.34 12.35 3.15
CA ASN A 299 2.35 13.36 2.85
C ASN A 299 3.19 12.90 1.64
N PHE A 300 4.13 13.75 1.23
CA PHE A 300 5.11 13.38 0.22
C PHE A 300 6.53 13.64 0.72
N GLN A 301 7.48 12.85 0.24
CA GLN A 301 8.90 13.02 0.52
C GLN A 301 9.72 12.98 -0.77
N PHE A 302 10.80 13.77 -0.79
CA PHE A 302 11.83 13.64 -1.81
C PHE A 302 12.82 12.56 -1.38
N PHE A 303 13.33 11.84 -2.36
CA PHE A 303 14.49 11.00 -2.15
C PHE A 303 15.65 11.87 -1.70
N THR A 304 16.38 11.39 -0.70
CA THR A 304 17.68 11.92 -0.33
C THR A 304 18.64 10.74 -0.19
N ARG A 305 19.93 10.95 -0.41
CA ARG A 305 20.93 9.87 -0.24
C ARG A 305 20.93 9.28 1.17
N ALA A 306 20.61 10.10 2.18
CA ALA A 306 20.45 9.65 3.56
C ALA A 306 19.31 8.63 3.73
N LEU A 307 18.22 8.74 2.97
CA LEU A 307 17.12 7.75 3.00
C LEU A 307 17.55 6.38 2.47
N ASN A 308 18.39 6.35 1.44
CA ASN A 308 18.91 5.09 0.90
C ASN A 308 19.85 4.38 1.89
N GLU A 309 20.73 5.14 2.54
CA GLU A 309 21.61 4.63 3.59
C GLU A 309 20.80 4.11 4.79
N GLY A 310 19.80 4.88 5.25
CA GLY A 310 18.90 4.47 6.34
C GLY A 310 18.07 3.22 6.03
N ALA A 311 17.56 3.07 4.81
CA ALA A 311 16.79 1.89 4.43
C ALA A 311 17.65 0.61 4.37
N LEU A 312 18.90 0.73 3.90
CA LEU A 312 19.85 -0.39 3.91
C LEU A 312 20.26 -0.75 5.35
N GLU A 313 20.58 0.25 6.18
CA GLU A 313 20.89 0.06 7.59
C GLU A 313 19.73 -0.62 8.31
N ARG A 314 18.49 -0.19 8.07
CA ARG A 314 17.29 -0.82 8.62
C ARG A 314 17.17 -2.28 8.22
N LEU A 315 17.32 -2.60 6.94
CA LEU A 315 17.24 -4.00 6.46
C LEU A 315 18.30 -4.88 7.13
N VAL A 316 19.51 -4.35 7.33
CA VAL A 316 20.58 -5.04 8.06
C VAL A 316 20.17 -5.26 9.53
N MET A 317 19.61 -4.23 10.17
CA MET A 317 19.13 -4.32 11.55
C MET A 317 17.97 -5.32 11.69
N GLU A 318 16.98 -5.31 10.81
CA GLU A 318 15.85 -6.24 10.83
C GLU A 318 16.31 -7.70 10.70
N ASN A 319 17.23 -7.97 9.77
CA ASN A 319 17.80 -9.30 9.60
C ASN A 319 18.61 -9.75 10.82
N ALA A 320 19.40 -8.85 11.40
CA ALA A 320 20.13 -9.15 12.62
C ALA A 320 19.15 -9.41 13.78
N LEU A 321 18.08 -8.64 13.93
CA LEU A 321 17.17 -8.73 15.07
C LEU A 321 16.42 -10.07 15.15
N ARG A 322 16.11 -10.72 14.01
CA ARG A 322 15.40 -12.03 13.96
C ARG A 322 16.05 -13.16 14.76
N GLY A 323 17.34 -13.04 15.11
CA GLY A 323 18.04 -14.03 15.94
C GLY A 323 18.78 -13.44 17.15
N ALA A 324 18.54 -12.17 17.49
CA ALA A 324 19.27 -11.48 18.56
C ALA A 324 19.14 -12.19 19.92
N VAL A 325 17.94 -12.70 20.24
CA VAL A 325 17.68 -13.47 21.46
C VAL A 325 18.54 -14.74 21.49
N ALA A 326 18.52 -15.53 20.41
CA ALA A 326 19.26 -16.80 20.32
C ALA A 326 20.79 -16.61 20.35
N ARG A 327 21.28 -15.45 19.91
CA ARG A 327 22.71 -15.09 19.92
C ARG A 327 23.17 -14.37 21.19
N ASN A 328 22.29 -14.21 22.19
CA ASN A 328 22.58 -13.49 23.44
C ASN A 328 23.04 -12.05 23.21
N GLU A 329 22.47 -11.37 22.22
CA GLU A 329 22.81 -9.97 21.91
C GLU A 329 21.95 -8.97 22.68
N LEU A 330 20.93 -9.44 23.41
CA LEU A 330 20.11 -8.58 24.26
C LEU A 330 20.67 -8.54 25.68
N THR A 331 20.60 -7.36 26.30
CA THR A 331 20.95 -7.15 27.70
C THR A 331 19.93 -6.22 28.36
N LEU A 332 19.79 -6.29 29.68
CA LEU A 332 18.94 -5.40 30.45
C LEU A 332 19.80 -4.36 31.16
N HIS A 333 19.45 -3.10 30.95
CA HIS A 333 19.83 -2.02 31.85
C HIS A 333 18.67 -1.76 32.79
N TYR A 334 18.97 -1.24 33.98
CA TYR A 334 17.99 -0.97 35.01
C TYR A 334 18.06 0.52 35.35
N GLN A 335 16.91 1.17 35.43
CA GLN A 335 16.82 2.56 35.88
C GLN A 335 16.09 2.64 37.23
N PRO A 336 16.72 3.20 38.27
CA PRO A 336 16.11 3.44 39.58
C PRO A 336 14.87 4.33 39.52
N GLN A 337 13.82 3.90 40.23
CA GLN A 337 12.66 4.70 40.62
C GLN A 337 12.77 5.00 42.12
N VAL A 338 12.72 6.28 42.47
CA VAL A 338 12.98 6.74 43.84
C VAL A 338 11.76 7.39 44.47
N ASP A 339 11.62 7.20 45.77
CA ASP A 339 10.66 7.95 46.57
C ASP A 339 11.14 9.41 46.69
N LEU A 340 10.32 10.36 46.25
CA LEU A 340 10.68 11.78 46.20
C LEU A 340 10.93 12.37 47.59
N ALA A 341 10.28 11.85 48.64
CA ALA A 341 10.36 12.39 49.98
C ALA A 341 11.60 11.90 50.76
N SER A 342 11.93 10.61 50.62
CA SER A 342 13.01 9.94 51.36
C SER A 342 14.28 9.76 50.54
N GLY A 343 14.20 9.86 49.21
CA GLY A 343 15.30 9.56 48.30
C GLY A 343 15.67 8.07 48.25
N THR A 344 14.83 7.18 48.79
CA THR A 344 15.10 5.74 48.83
C THR A 344 14.67 5.05 47.53
N LEU A 345 15.34 3.94 47.21
CA LEU A 345 15.00 3.12 46.04
C LEU A 345 13.67 2.38 46.27
N VAL A 346 12.69 2.60 45.39
CA VAL A 346 11.36 1.96 45.44
C VAL A 346 11.28 0.81 44.45
N SER A 347 11.73 1.04 43.22
CA SER A 347 11.69 0.06 42.14
C SER A 347 12.84 0.30 41.17
N VAL A 348 13.04 -0.62 40.25
CA VAL A 348 13.83 -0.37 39.04
C VAL A 348 12.99 -0.68 37.80
N GLU A 349 13.14 0.11 36.75
CA GLU A 349 12.59 -0.21 35.43
C GLU A 349 13.62 -1.00 34.63
N ALA A 350 13.22 -2.16 34.08
CA ALA A 350 14.05 -2.99 33.24
C ALA A 350 13.95 -2.55 31.77
N LEU A 351 15.03 -1.95 31.28
CA LEU A 351 15.13 -1.35 29.97
C LEU A 351 16.03 -2.19 29.06
N VAL A 352 15.42 -2.82 28.06
CA VAL A 352 16.15 -3.66 27.11
C VAL A 352 17.13 -2.84 26.27
N ARG A 353 18.29 -3.42 25.99
CA ARG A 353 19.33 -2.89 25.11
C ARG A 353 19.78 -3.99 24.17
N TRP A 354 20.10 -3.62 22.93
CA TRP A 354 20.61 -4.56 21.95
C TRP A 354 22.09 -4.28 21.67
N ALA A 355 22.95 -5.18 22.14
CA ALA A 355 24.38 -5.17 21.86
C ALA A 355 24.64 -5.72 20.45
N HIS A 356 24.45 -4.88 19.44
CA HIS A 356 24.69 -5.21 18.05
C HIS A 356 26.21 -5.31 17.77
N PRO A 357 26.70 -6.36 17.08
CA PRO A 357 28.14 -6.54 16.83
C PRO A 357 28.84 -5.38 16.12
N VAL A 358 28.12 -4.66 15.27
CA VAL A 358 28.67 -3.55 14.46
C VAL A 358 28.27 -2.17 15.00
N HIS A 359 27.04 -2.04 15.50
CA HIS A 359 26.47 -0.74 15.90
C HIS A 359 26.60 -0.48 17.40
N GLY A 360 27.20 -1.41 18.16
CA GLY A 360 27.33 -1.29 19.60
C GLY A 360 25.98 -1.42 20.30
N LEU A 361 25.80 -0.65 21.37
CA LEU A 361 24.59 -0.70 22.19
C LEU A 361 23.47 0.14 21.56
N VAL A 362 22.53 -0.52 20.88
CA VAL A 362 21.37 0.11 20.24
C VAL A 362 20.24 0.29 21.27
N PRO A 363 19.67 1.51 21.39
CA PRO A 363 18.59 1.80 22.32
C PRO A 363 17.23 1.26 21.84
N PRO A 364 16.27 1.03 22.75
CA PRO A 364 14.97 0.44 22.44
C PRO A 364 14.16 1.26 21.43
N GLY A 365 14.23 2.60 21.48
CA GLY A 365 13.52 3.46 20.52
C GLY A 365 13.89 3.22 19.05
N THR A 366 15.05 2.63 18.78
CA THR A 366 15.48 2.30 17.41
C THR A 366 15.05 0.91 16.96
N PHE A 367 15.13 -0.11 17.83
CA PHE A 367 14.89 -1.50 17.41
C PHE A 367 13.54 -2.09 17.82
N ILE A 368 12.82 -1.51 18.79
CA ILE A 368 11.49 -1.99 19.18
C ILE A 368 10.48 -1.85 18.03
N PRO A 369 10.40 -0.72 17.30
CA PRO A 369 9.54 -0.63 16.11
C PRO A 369 9.84 -1.72 15.08
N LEU A 370 11.15 -1.98 14.84
CA LEU A 370 11.60 -3.05 13.93
C LEU A 370 11.16 -4.43 14.44
N ALA A 371 11.29 -4.69 15.74
CA ALA A 371 10.90 -5.94 16.38
C ALA A 371 9.39 -6.20 16.23
N GLU A 372 8.59 -5.15 16.35
CA GLU A 372 7.16 -5.20 16.10
C GLU A 372 6.91 -5.54 14.63
N ASP A 373 7.44 -4.77 13.67
CA ASP A 373 7.21 -4.99 12.24
C ASP A 373 7.52 -6.43 11.79
N ILE A 374 8.66 -6.97 12.18
CA ILE A 374 9.06 -8.33 11.79
C ILE A 374 8.46 -9.45 12.66
N GLY A 375 7.70 -9.08 13.70
CA GLY A 375 6.91 -10.00 14.54
C GLY A 375 7.68 -10.72 15.65
N VAL A 376 8.91 -10.30 15.98
CA VAL A 376 9.76 -10.92 17.01
C VAL A 376 9.64 -10.29 18.39
N ILE A 377 8.88 -9.18 18.52
CA ILE A 377 8.70 -8.47 19.80
C ILE A 377 8.20 -9.38 20.93
N GLY A 378 7.37 -10.38 20.62
CA GLY A 378 6.88 -11.32 21.63
C GLY A 378 7.99 -12.20 22.23
N ASP A 379 8.96 -12.62 21.43
CA ASP A 379 10.09 -13.43 21.90
C ASP A 379 11.06 -12.59 22.74
N ILE A 380 11.28 -11.33 22.32
CA ILE A 380 12.04 -10.34 23.07
C ILE A 380 11.37 -10.08 24.42
N GLY A 381 10.07 -9.79 24.42
CA GLY A 381 9.33 -9.50 25.65
C GLY A 381 9.32 -10.66 26.64
N ALA A 382 9.19 -11.90 26.16
CA ALA A 382 9.32 -13.10 27.00
C ALA A 382 10.72 -13.20 27.64
N TRP A 383 11.76 -12.96 26.85
CA TRP A 383 13.14 -12.96 27.33
C TRP A 383 13.40 -11.83 28.35
N VAL A 384 12.87 -10.62 28.11
CA VAL A 384 12.97 -9.47 29.03
C VAL A 384 12.31 -9.81 30.37
N LEU A 385 11.06 -10.29 30.35
CA LEU A 385 10.34 -10.67 31.58
C LEU A 385 11.09 -11.72 32.39
N GLN A 386 11.55 -12.79 31.73
CA GLN A 386 12.28 -13.85 32.39
C GLN A 386 13.62 -13.36 32.98
N THR A 387 14.35 -12.54 32.23
CA THR A 387 15.66 -12.02 32.66
C THR A 387 15.52 -11.02 33.81
N ALA A 388 14.52 -10.13 33.76
CA ALA A 388 14.22 -9.18 34.82
C ALA A 388 13.83 -9.89 36.13
N CYS A 389 12.98 -10.91 36.06
CA CYS A 389 12.57 -11.69 37.23
C CYS A 389 13.77 -12.44 37.85
N ARG A 390 14.60 -13.08 37.00
CA ARG A 390 15.83 -13.75 37.46
C ARG A 390 16.82 -12.78 38.12
N GLN A 391 16.95 -11.56 37.58
CA GLN A 391 17.86 -10.57 38.14
C GLN A 391 17.46 -10.15 39.55
N LEU A 392 16.16 -9.97 39.83
CA LEU A 392 15.70 -9.64 41.19
C LEU A 392 15.99 -10.75 42.19
N VAL A 393 15.80 -12.01 41.78
CA VAL A 393 16.11 -13.18 42.62
C VAL A 393 17.61 -13.31 42.88
N ASP A 394 18.45 -13.06 41.87
CA ASP A 394 19.91 -13.02 42.02
C ASP A 394 20.36 -11.88 42.97
N TRP A 395 19.73 -10.71 42.86
CA TRP A 395 19.96 -9.60 43.77
C TRP A 395 19.57 -9.91 45.22
N ASP A 396 18.43 -10.57 45.44
CA ASP A 396 18.02 -11.04 46.77
C ASP A 396 19.07 -12.01 47.36
N ALA A 397 19.55 -12.95 46.56
CA ALA A 397 20.56 -13.92 46.99
C ALA A 397 21.90 -13.27 47.37
N ARG A 398 22.21 -12.09 46.81
CA ARG A 398 23.38 -11.28 47.13
C ARG A 398 23.16 -10.25 48.24
N GLY A 399 21.95 -10.19 48.81
CA GLY A 399 21.58 -9.26 49.88
C GLY A 399 21.21 -7.85 49.41
N PHE A 400 21.03 -7.64 48.10
CA PHE A 400 20.55 -6.39 47.51
C PHE A 400 19.05 -6.48 47.20
N SER A 401 18.20 -6.24 48.20
CA SER A 401 16.76 -6.52 48.09
C SER A 401 15.95 -5.38 47.45
N VAL A 402 16.02 -5.19 46.13
CA VAL A 402 15.21 -4.18 45.41
C VAL A 402 13.72 -4.49 45.51
N PRO A 403 12.84 -3.59 45.98
CA PRO A 403 11.45 -3.98 46.27
C PRO A 403 10.68 -4.50 45.06
N ARG A 404 10.92 -3.93 43.87
CA ARG A 404 10.13 -4.22 42.68
C ARG A 404 10.90 -3.98 41.37
N VAL A 405 10.57 -4.74 40.33
CA VAL A 405 11.00 -4.47 38.94
C VAL A 405 9.80 -4.19 38.05
N ALA A 406 9.89 -3.11 37.28
CA ALA A 406 8.92 -2.75 36.26
C ALA A 406 9.40 -3.20 34.87
N VAL A 407 8.50 -3.78 34.08
CA VAL A 407 8.77 -4.28 32.72
C VAL A 407 7.67 -3.79 31.78
N ASN A 408 8.09 -3.11 30.71
CA ASN A 408 7.21 -2.67 29.64
C ASN A 408 6.62 -3.85 28.85
N LEU A 409 5.30 -3.81 28.63
CA LEU A 409 4.60 -4.71 27.73
C LEU A 409 4.35 -4.03 26.38
N SER A 410 4.60 -4.75 25.28
CA SER A 410 4.22 -4.27 23.95
C SER A 410 2.74 -4.50 23.66
N THR A 411 2.17 -3.69 22.75
CA THR A 411 0.76 -3.81 22.32
C THR A 411 0.46 -5.21 21.78
N ARG A 412 1.40 -5.80 21.03
CA ARG A 412 1.19 -7.14 20.45
C ARG A 412 1.20 -8.26 21.48
N GLN A 413 1.78 -8.04 22.66
CA GLN A 413 1.78 -9.05 23.73
C GLN A 413 0.45 -9.09 24.47
N ILE A 414 -0.21 -7.94 24.71
CA ILE A 414 -1.53 -7.92 25.39
C ILE A 414 -2.63 -8.56 24.53
N ASP A 415 -2.49 -8.47 23.21
CA ASP A 415 -3.41 -9.08 22.24
C ASP A 415 -3.23 -10.60 22.09
N ARG A 416 -2.07 -11.13 22.47
CA ARG A 416 -1.77 -12.55 22.29
C ARG A 416 -2.46 -13.37 23.37
N ASP A 417 -3.17 -14.40 22.91
CA ASP A 417 -3.65 -15.46 23.79
C ASP A 417 -2.47 -16.13 24.51
N GLY A 418 -2.54 -16.19 25.84
CA GLY A 418 -1.55 -16.88 26.67
C GLY A 418 -0.56 -16.00 27.44
N LEU A 419 -0.60 -14.66 27.34
CA LEU A 419 0.26 -13.78 28.13
C LEU A 419 0.20 -14.07 29.64
N VAL A 420 -1.01 -14.24 30.19
CA VAL A 420 -1.22 -14.54 31.61
C VAL A 420 -0.55 -15.85 32.01
N ALA A 421 -0.68 -16.88 31.18
CA ALA A 421 -0.05 -18.19 31.41
C ALA A 421 1.48 -18.09 31.34
N GLN A 422 2.01 -17.30 30.40
CA GLN A 422 3.45 -17.04 30.29
C GLN A 422 4.00 -16.31 31.52
N VAL A 423 3.33 -15.26 32.00
CA VAL A 423 3.74 -14.52 33.21
C VAL A 423 3.70 -15.44 34.42
N SER A 424 2.62 -16.22 34.60
CA SER A 424 2.52 -17.20 35.68
C SER A 424 3.69 -18.20 35.64
N GLN A 425 3.98 -18.78 34.48
CA GLN A 425 5.07 -19.75 34.34
C GLN A 425 6.44 -19.12 34.65
N ILE A 426 6.69 -17.88 34.22
CA ILE A 426 7.95 -17.19 34.51
C ILE A 426 8.10 -16.92 36.02
N LEU A 427 7.03 -16.50 36.70
CA LEU A 427 7.04 -16.30 38.15
C LEU A 427 7.33 -17.62 38.88
N ASP A 428 6.69 -18.71 38.46
CA ASP A 428 6.92 -20.05 39.02
C ASP A 428 8.35 -20.55 38.78
N ASP A 429 8.87 -20.39 37.56
CA ASP A 429 10.22 -20.83 37.17
C ASP A 429 11.34 -20.05 37.88
N THR A 430 11.11 -18.76 38.13
CA THR A 430 12.10 -17.89 38.79
C THR A 430 11.97 -17.90 40.30
N GLY A 431 10.78 -18.21 40.84
CA GLY A 431 10.46 -18.11 42.26
C GLY A 431 10.27 -16.67 42.74
N LEU A 432 10.15 -15.69 41.84
CA LEU A 432 9.91 -14.30 42.22
C LEU A 432 8.47 -14.15 42.74
N PRO A 433 8.26 -13.53 43.93
CA PRO A 433 6.92 -13.18 44.37
C PRO A 433 6.24 -12.24 43.38
N ALA A 434 5.02 -12.56 42.93
CA ALA A 434 4.28 -11.78 41.94
C ALA A 434 4.15 -10.30 42.31
N THR A 435 4.02 -10.00 43.62
CA THR A 435 3.93 -8.63 44.14
C THR A 435 5.16 -7.76 43.86
N ARG A 436 6.30 -8.35 43.49
CA ARG A 436 7.55 -7.65 43.14
C ARG A 436 7.71 -7.42 41.63
N LEU A 437 6.79 -7.93 40.81
CA LEU A 437 6.74 -7.63 39.37
C LEU A 437 5.70 -6.55 39.12
N GLU A 438 6.08 -5.54 38.35
CA GLU A 438 5.20 -4.52 37.78
C GLU A 438 5.24 -4.61 36.26
N LEU A 439 4.07 -4.58 35.64
CA LEU A 439 3.91 -4.58 34.19
C LEU A 439 3.38 -3.22 33.76
N GLU A 440 4.12 -2.56 32.89
CA GLU A 440 3.78 -1.23 32.38
C GLU A 440 3.08 -1.38 31.03
N VAL A 441 1.94 -0.72 30.86
CA VAL A 441 1.16 -0.71 29.62
C VAL A 441 0.91 0.72 29.17
N THR A 442 1.11 1.02 27.89
CA THR A 442 0.88 2.40 27.43
C THR A 442 -0.60 2.72 27.31
N GLU A 443 -0.94 4.00 27.43
CA GLU A 443 -2.30 4.50 27.30
C GLU A 443 -3.00 4.04 26.00
N SER A 444 -2.26 4.07 24.89
CA SER A 444 -2.77 3.66 23.56
C SER A 444 -3.17 2.19 23.51
N MET A 445 -2.48 1.31 24.25
CA MET A 445 -2.83 -0.12 24.32
C MET A 445 -4.19 -0.33 24.97
N LEU A 446 -4.47 0.43 26.04
CA LEU A 446 -5.68 0.29 26.85
C LEU A 446 -6.95 0.69 26.09
N ILE A 447 -6.85 1.68 25.21
CA ILE A 447 -8.00 2.25 24.48
C ILE A 447 -8.37 1.41 23.26
N ARG A 448 -7.43 0.65 22.69
CA ARG A 448 -7.61 -0.05 21.42
C ARG A 448 -8.66 -1.17 21.50
N ASP A 449 -8.60 -1.98 22.56
CA ASP A 449 -9.65 -2.95 22.92
C ASP A 449 -9.92 -2.91 24.44
N PRO A 450 -10.88 -2.08 24.87
CA PRO A 450 -11.19 -1.90 26.28
C PRO A 450 -11.76 -3.16 26.98
N ALA A 451 -12.49 -4.00 26.26
CA ALA A 451 -13.10 -5.18 26.88
C ALA A 451 -12.06 -6.28 27.11
N HIS A 452 -11.19 -6.49 26.12
CA HIS A 452 -10.10 -7.44 26.20
C HIS A 452 -9.06 -7.03 27.24
N SER A 453 -8.60 -5.76 27.19
CA SER A 453 -7.60 -5.23 28.12
C SER A 453 -8.04 -5.38 29.57
N LYS A 454 -9.30 -5.06 29.89
CA LYS A 454 -9.84 -5.25 31.24
C LYS A 454 -9.78 -6.71 31.70
N THR A 455 -10.05 -7.65 30.79
CA THR A 455 -10.04 -9.09 31.11
C THR A 455 -8.62 -9.58 31.38
N VAL A 456 -7.67 -9.24 30.49
CA VAL A 456 -6.26 -9.64 30.62
C VAL A 456 -5.62 -9.01 31.85
N LEU A 457 -5.79 -7.70 32.05
CA LEU A 457 -5.26 -6.98 33.21
C LEU A 457 -5.89 -7.47 34.52
N GLY A 458 -7.18 -7.80 34.52
CA GLY A 458 -7.84 -8.43 35.66
C GLY A 458 -7.23 -9.78 36.03
N ALA A 459 -6.92 -10.60 35.02
CA ALA A 459 -6.28 -11.89 35.21
C ALA A 459 -4.82 -11.75 35.70
N LEU A 460 -4.06 -10.80 35.15
CA LEU A 460 -2.71 -10.48 35.64
C LEU A 460 -2.77 -10.00 37.10
N LYS A 461 -3.69 -9.08 37.42
CA LYS A 461 -3.87 -8.60 38.79
C LYS A 461 -4.20 -9.73 39.77
N ALA A 462 -4.96 -10.73 39.34
CA ALA A 462 -5.29 -11.90 40.15
C ALA A 462 -4.06 -12.79 40.45
N LEU A 463 -3.00 -12.75 39.64
CA LEU A 463 -1.71 -13.37 39.97
C LEU A 463 -0.98 -12.63 41.09
N GLY A 464 -1.33 -11.36 41.34
CA GLY A 464 -0.71 -10.49 42.34
C GLY A 464 0.36 -9.54 41.79
N VAL A 465 0.53 -9.45 40.46
CA VAL A 465 1.43 -8.45 39.86
C VAL A 465 0.87 -7.05 40.00
N HIS A 466 1.77 -6.06 40.00
CA HIS A 466 1.38 -4.66 39.89
C HIS A 466 1.23 -4.25 38.43
N LEU A 467 0.33 -3.30 38.19
CA LEU A 467 0.03 -2.80 36.88
C LEU A 467 0.13 -1.27 36.87
N SER A 468 0.83 -0.73 35.89
CA SER A 468 0.96 0.71 35.71
C SER A 468 0.68 1.15 34.29
N VAL A 469 0.20 2.38 34.17
CA VAL A 469 -0.02 3.01 32.86
C VAL A 469 1.15 3.90 32.55
N ASP A 470 1.75 3.69 31.38
CA ASP A 470 2.87 4.46 30.86
C ASP A 470 2.45 5.53 29.84
N ASP A 471 3.32 6.52 29.63
CA ASP A 471 3.15 7.67 28.72
C ASP A 471 1.84 8.46 28.94
N PHE A 472 1.36 8.56 30.19
CA PHE A 472 0.02 9.09 30.46
C PHE A 472 -0.09 10.59 30.14
N GLY A 473 -1.12 10.94 29.37
CA GLY A 473 -1.44 12.33 29.01
C GLY A 473 -1.02 12.71 27.59
N THR A 474 -0.28 11.85 26.90
CA THR A 474 0.08 12.03 25.47
C THR A 474 -1.05 11.57 24.53
N GLY A 475 -2.01 10.80 25.03
CA GLY A 475 -3.13 10.22 24.29
C GLY A 475 -4.52 10.76 24.67
N TYR A 476 -5.56 10.17 24.08
CA TYR A 476 -6.97 10.49 24.36
C TYR A 476 -7.58 9.51 25.38
N SER A 477 -7.23 9.64 26.66
CA SER A 477 -7.82 8.81 27.70
C SER A 477 -9.28 9.14 27.98
N SER A 478 -10.14 8.13 27.88
CA SER A 478 -11.44 8.18 28.54
C SER A 478 -11.24 7.93 30.04
N LEU A 479 -11.31 8.99 30.85
CA LEU A 479 -11.29 8.92 32.32
C LEU A 479 -12.28 7.87 32.88
N ALA A 480 -13.40 7.66 32.18
CA ALA A 480 -14.39 6.66 32.55
C ALA A 480 -13.83 5.23 32.48
N TYR A 481 -12.89 4.97 31.58
CA TYR A 481 -12.31 3.64 31.37
C TYR A 481 -11.16 3.36 32.35
N LEU A 482 -10.30 4.34 32.64
CA LEU A 482 -9.25 4.22 33.66
C LEU A 482 -9.80 3.76 35.02
N LYS A 483 -10.96 4.31 35.41
CA LYS A 483 -11.64 3.92 36.66
C LYS A 483 -12.03 2.44 36.73
N LEU A 484 -12.18 1.77 35.58
CA LEU A 484 -12.62 0.37 35.50
C LEU A 484 -11.45 -0.62 35.46
N LEU A 485 -10.23 -0.13 35.34
CA LEU A 485 -9.02 -0.94 35.20
C LEU A 485 -8.36 -1.18 36.57
N PRO A 486 -7.80 -2.37 36.80
CA PRO A 486 -7.16 -2.74 38.06
C PRO A 486 -5.71 -2.23 38.15
N LEU A 487 -5.52 -0.92 38.02
CA LEU A 487 -4.21 -0.27 37.99
C LEU A 487 -3.73 0.08 39.41
N ASP A 488 -2.41 0.17 39.59
CA ASP A 488 -1.74 0.59 40.83
C ASP A 488 -1.03 1.92 40.68
N ARG A 489 -0.44 2.17 39.50
CA ARG A 489 0.35 3.37 39.25
C ARG A 489 0.00 4.05 37.93
N LEU A 490 0.30 5.33 37.88
CA LEU A 490 0.19 6.18 36.71
C LEU A 490 1.53 6.90 36.51
N LYS A 491 2.17 6.67 35.35
CA LYS A 491 3.45 7.28 34.99
C LYS A 491 3.20 8.53 34.15
N ILE A 492 3.73 9.67 34.61
CA ILE A 492 3.63 10.97 33.94
C ILE A 492 4.74 11.04 32.90
N ASP A 493 4.35 11.22 31.64
CA ASP A 493 5.28 11.26 30.51
C ASP A 493 6.35 12.35 30.68
N GLN A 494 7.59 12.01 30.30
CA GLN A 494 8.74 12.91 30.33
C GLN A 494 8.52 14.22 29.56
N SER A 495 7.68 14.23 28.51
CA SER A 495 7.43 15.41 27.69
C SER A 495 6.90 16.57 28.53
N PHE A 496 6.07 16.29 29.53
CA PHE A 496 5.56 17.31 30.45
C PHE A 496 6.60 17.69 31.51
N VAL A 497 7.36 16.71 32.00
CA VAL A 497 8.34 16.90 33.08
C VAL A 497 9.54 17.74 32.62
N CYS A 498 9.98 17.55 31.37
CA CYS A 498 11.10 18.29 30.77
C CYS A 498 10.89 19.81 30.77
N ASP A 499 9.63 20.27 30.68
CA ASP A 499 9.26 21.68 30.53
C ASP A 499 8.74 22.35 31.82
N ILE A 500 8.82 21.68 32.97
CA ILE A 500 8.59 22.29 34.29
C ILE A 500 9.48 23.54 34.45
N GLY A 501 8.88 24.66 34.85
CA GLY A 501 9.53 25.97 34.98
C GLY A 501 9.71 26.73 33.65
N ARG A 502 9.21 26.19 32.54
CA ARG A 502 9.21 26.84 31.20
C ARG A 502 7.81 27.02 30.65
N ASP A 503 6.97 25.98 30.72
CA ASP A 503 5.58 26.01 30.26
C ASP A 503 4.58 25.80 31.41
N SER A 504 3.76 26.82 31.66
CA SER A 504 2.69 26.75 32.67
C SER A 504 1.57 25.77 32.33
N ASN A 505 1.40 25.42 31.05
CA ASN A 505 0.41 24.43 30.61
C ASN A 505 0.83 23.03 31.03
N ASP A 506 2.09 22.65 30.80
CA ASP A 506 2.61 21.34 31.20
C ASP A 506 2.59 21.16 32.72
N GLU A 507 2.96 22.20 33.47
CA GLU A 507 2.79 22.18 34.92
C GLU A 507 1.32 21.99 35.34
N THR A 508 0.37 22.54 34.61
CA THR A 508 -1.06 22.38 34.88
C THR A 508 -1.54 20.96 34.56
N ILE A 509 -1.03 20.36 33.48
CA ILE A 509 -1.28 18.97 33.13
C ILE A 509 -0.73 18.04 34.22
N ILE A 510 0.52 18.24 34.66
CA ILE A 510 1.13 17.47 35.75
C ILE A 510 0.28 17.54 37.02
N ARG A 511 -0.13 18.75 37.42
CA ARG A 511 -1.02 18.94 38.59
C ARG A 511 -2.34 18.18 38.45
N ALA A 512 -2.95 18.22 37.27
CA ALA A 512 -4.18 17.50 36.99
C ALA A 512 -3.98 15.97 37.08
N ILE A 513 -2.88 15.46 36.54
CA ILE A 513 -2.54 14.03 36.59
C ILE A 513 -2.28 13.57 38.03
N ILE A 514 -1.52 14.32 38.83
CA ILE A 514 -1.28 14.01 40.24
C ILE A 514 -2.60 14.01 41.05
N ALA A 515 -3.47 14.99 40.81
CA ALA A 515 -4.78 15.06 41.45
C ALA A 515 -5.68 13.87 41.04
N LEU A 516 -5.61 13.45 39.78
CA LEU A 516 -6.34 12.29 39.25
C LEU A 516 -5.86 10.99 39.91
N GLY A 517 -4.53 10.76 39.94
CA GLY A 517 -3.94 9.58 40.59
C GLY A 517 -4.39 9.47 42.04
N ARG A 518 -4.31 10.56 42.80
CA ARG A 518 -4.81 10.63 44.17
C ARG A 518 -6.30 10.31 44.31
N SER A 519 -7.12 10.81 43.39
CA SER A 519 -8.58 10.60 43.40
C SER A 519 -8.97 9.15 43.07
N LEU A 520 -8.16 8.46 42.27
CA LEU A 520 -8.34 7.06 41.90
C LEU A 520 -7.62 6.08 42.85
N GLY A 521 -6.82 6.59 43.79
CA GLY A 521 -6.01 5.76 44.69
C GLY A 521 -4.79 5.14 44.01
N LEU A 522 -4.30 5.74 42.93
CA LEU A 522 -3.12 5.33 42.18
C LEU A 522 -1.88 6.11 42.65
N GLU A 523 -0.73 5.45 42.74
CA GLU A 523 0.55 6.13 42.94
C GLU A 523 0.98 6.81 41.64
N THR A 524 1.60 7.98 41.70
CA THR A 524 2.15 8.66 40.53
C THR A 524 3.67 8.56 40.47
N VAL A 525 4.17 8.21 39.29
CA VAL A 525 5.59 8.15 38.97
C VAL A 525 5.87 9.25 37.94
N ALA A 526 6.78 10.17 38.22
CA ALA A 526 7.17 11.19 37.25
C ALA A 526 8.44 10.78 36.50
N GLU A 527 8.37 10.70 35.18
CA GLU A 527 9.48 10.28 34.34
C GLU A 527 10.30 11.46 33.81
N GLY A 528 11.54 11.20 33.36
CA GLY A 528 12.37 12.24 32.74
C GLY A 528 12.81 13.36 33.68
N VAL A 529 12.89 13.12 35.00
CA VAL A 529 13.43 14.10 35.94
C VAL A 529 14.93 14.25 35.73
N GLU A 530 15.38 15.40 35.22
CA GLU A 530 16.78 15.69 34.91
C GLU A 530 17.41 16.74 35.84
N LYS A 531 16.58 17.58 36.46
CA LYS A 531 17.03 18.74 37.24
C LYS A 531 16.46 18.73 38.67
N PRO A 532 17.19 19.24 39.67
CA PRO A 532 16.70 19.36 41.05
C PRO A 532 15.39 20.15 41.16
N GLN A 533 15.21 21.20 40.34
CA GLN A 533 14.02 22.05 40.37
C GLN A 533 12.75 21.28 39.95
N GLN A 534 12.89 20.32 39.03
CA GLN A 534 11.79 19.46 38.61
C GLN A 534 11.37 18.54 39.76
N ALA A 535 12.33 17.92 40.45
CA ALA A 535 12.07 17.08 41.62
C ALA A 535 11.39 17.86 42.76
N GLU A 536 11.85 19.09 43.04
CA GLU A 536 11.25 19.95 44.06
C GLU A 536 9.80 20.32 43.72
N PHE A 537 9.53 20.69 42.47
CA PHE A 537 8.17 20.94 41.99
C PHE A 537 7.27 19.70 42.15
N LEU A 538 7.73 18.53 41.69
CA LEU A 538 6.97 17.29 41.76
C LEU A 538 6.67 16.86 43.21
N LEU A 539 7.64 17.04 44.11
CA LEU A 539 7.45 16.79 45.54
C LEU A 539 6.42 17.75 46.15
N HIS A 540 6.47 19.04 45.79
CA HIS A 540 5.52 20.05 46.26
C HIS A 540 4.08 19.76 45.80
N GLU A 541 3.89 19.36 44.55
CA GLU A 541 2.57 19.00 44.01
C GLU A 541 2.06 17.64 44.55
N GLY A 542 2.95 16.87 45.17
CA GLY A 542 2.62 15.63 45.88
C GLY A 542 2.71 14.37 45.01
N SER A 543 3.60 14.36 44.01
CA SER A 543 4.03 13.12 43.36
C SER A 543 4.83 12.27 44.34
N GLN A 544 4.65 10.95 44.33
CA GLN A 544 5.32 10.05 45.26
C GLN A 544 6.67 9.57 44.74
N ILE A 545 6.72 9.19 43.46
CA ILE A 545 7.88 8.52 42.88
C ILE A 545 8.40 9.37 41.71
N ALA A 546 9.72 9.36 41.53
CA ALA A 546 10.37 9.97 40.37
C ALA A 546 11.41 9.04 39.75
N GLN A 547 11.61 9.20 38.45
CA GLN A 547 12.61 8.53 37.65
C GLN A 547 13.23 9.52 36.67
N GLY A 548 14.54 9.43 36.47
CA GLY A 548 15.22 10.23 35.46
C GLY A 548 16.71 10.41 35.74
N TYR A 549 17.40 11.10 34.81
CA TYR A 549 18.85 11.28 34.84
C TYR A 549 19.36 12.13 36.00
N HIS A 550 18.48 12.86 36.68
CA HIS A 550 18.80 13.52 37.93
C HIS A 550 19.29 12.52 38.98
N TYR A 551 18.69 11.33 39.03
CA TYR A 551 19.01 10.28 39.99
C TYR A 551 20.03 9.31 39.42
N ALA A 552 19.71 8.70 38.28
CA ALA A 552 20.58 7.73 37.63
C ALA A 552 20.19 7.54 36.16
N ARG A 553 21.20 7.27 35.32
CA ARG A 553 20.98 6.77 33.96
C ARG A 553 20.71 5.25 34.01
N PRO A 554 20.01 4.69 33.01
CA PRO A 554 19.87 3.25 32.87
C PRO A 554 21.23 2.56 32.80
N ALA A 555 21.52 1.68 33.73
CA ALA A 555 22.84 1.05 33.88
C ALA A 555 22.75 -0.48 34.01
N PRO A 556 23.82 -1.23 33.71
CA PRO A 556 23.87 -2.67 33.95
C PRO A 556 23.68 -3.00 35.45
N ALA A 557 23.18 -4.20 35.75
CA ALA A 557 22.89 -4.62 37.13
C ALA A 557 24.04 -4.38 38.15
N PRO A 558 25.32 -4.71 37.84
CA PRO A 558 26.42 -4.48 38.79
C PRO A 558 26.63 -3.02 39.19
N GLU A 559 26.30 -2.08 38.30
CA GLU A 559 26.44 -0.65 38.56
C GLU A 559 25.33 -0.14 39.49
N ILE A 560 24.13 -0.68 39.35
CA ILE A 560 23.00 -0.38 40.26
C ILE A 560 23.29 -0.90 41.67
N GLU A 561 23.81 -2.13 41.79
CA GLU A 561 24.21 -2.73 43.08
C GLU A 561 25.25 -1.89 43.83
N THR A 562 26.15 -1.23 43.10
CA THR A 562 27.23 -0.43 43.69
C THR A 562 26.75 0.96 44.11
N THR A 563 25.83 1.53 43.33
CA THR A 563 25.43 2.94 43.46
C THR A 563 24.30 3.14 44.46
N TRP A 564 23.41 2.15 44.59
CA TRP A 564 22.23 2.25 45.44
C TRP A 564 22.38 1.37 46.67
N HIS A 565 21.94 1.90 47.82
CA HIS A 565 21.81 1.12 49.04
C HIS A 565 20.34 0.89 49.32
N VAL A 566 19.93 -0.38 49.42
CA VAL A 566 18.56 -0.71 49.84
C VAL A 566 18.59 -1.04 51.32
N ALA A 567 17.75 -0.36 52.10
CA ALA A 567 17.57 -0.69 53.51
C ALA A 567 17.01 -2.11 53.60
N ALA A 568 17.61 -2.96 54.44
CA ALA A 568 17.11 -4.32 54.66
C ALA A 568 15.63 -4.25 55.09
N PRO A 569 14.75 -5.11 54.55
CA PRO A 569 13.34 -5.09 54.91
C PRO A 569 13.20 -5.27 56.43
N THR A 570 12.60 -4.29 57.09
CA THR A 570 12.19 -4.40 58.49
C THR A 570 11.21 -5.56 58.58
N ALA A 571 11.68 -6.69 59.11
CA ALA A 571 10.83 -7.82 59.44
C ALA A 571 9.64 -7.31 60.25
N ALA A 572 8.43 -7.45 59.70
CA ALA A 572 7.20 -7.11 60.40
C ALA A 572 7.15 -7.92 61.70
N SER A 573 7.44 -7.25 62.82
CA SER A 573 7.24 -7.79 64.15
C SER A 573 5.73 -7.91 64.36
N GLY A 574 5.30 -9.15 64.60
CA GLY A 574 3.89 -9.50 64.64
C GLY A 574 3.08 -8.72 65.68
N LYS A 575 1.79 -8.60 65.36
CA LYS A 575 0.67 -8.69 66.30
C LYS A 575 -0.51 -9.36 65.61
#